data_AF-A0A6L4ZT51-F1
#
_entry.id   AF-A0A6L4ZT51-F1
#
_cell.length_a   1.000
_cell.length_b   1.000
_cell.length_c   1.000
_cell.angle_alpha   90.00
_cell.angle_beta   90.00
_cell.angle_gamma   90.00
#
_symmetry.space_group_name_H-M   'P 1'
#
loop_
_entity.id
_entity.type
_entity.pdbx_description
1 polymer ?
#
loop_
_entity_poly.entity_id
_entity_poly.type
_entity_poly.pdbx_seq_one_letter_code
_entity_poly.pdbx_strand_id
1 'polypeptide(L)'
;IRTSNVAARTFAEVKKEMSETICSFSDALIRLNVVSEKDLNSLCKIQISQIVSSLFSWTTGHYELRCENYDISMNKTSIPVAHLIFEGLRNLDSLALIKSWLGDFSRQIAPNPNPLDLIKFINLTSKEVFVFSRIISATTISEILSLGCLPDIEILRAICGLIAVGLIKSTVDEKKIDRSVDSVVRLLKEMRDSSKAYDFQKVAAFCYEVESIIYTLDNVTHYGCLGIQPSAKETEIHEAYEKAIKKFHPDVNEEICRYNSSLRPQLEKIFSNIILAYRVLSNPFSRKQYDNTLKSALPKLAYVKKLG
;
A
#
# COMPACT_ATOMS: atom_id res chain seq x y z
N ILE A 1 -22.59 -0.29 10.08
CA ILE A 1 -23.93 0.20 10.55
C ILE A 1 -24.69 -0.91 11.29
N ARG A 2 -24.05 -1.62 12.23
CA ARG A 2 -24.66 -2.75 12.96
C ARG A 2 -24.18 -2.75 14.41
N THR A 3 -24.63 -1.79 15.21
CA THR A 3 -24.62 -1.90 16.68
C THR A 3 -25.71 -0.99 17.27
N SER A 4 -26.45 -1.55 18.25
CA SER A 4 -27.46 -0.93 19.12
C SER A 4 -28.88 -0.66 18.56
N ASN A 5 -29.88 -0.68 19.46
CA ASN A 5 -31.32 -0.43 19.22
C ASN A 5 -31.63 0.86 18.42
N VAL A 6 -30.68 1.80 18.37
CA VAL A 6 -30.75 3.02 17.56
C VAL A 6 -30.75 2.66 16.07
N ALA A 7 -29.93 1.70 15.62
CA ALA A 7 -29.87 1.29 14.21
C ALA A 7 -31.19 0.67 13.70
N ALA A 8 -31.91 -0.06 14.56
CA ALA A 8 -33.18 -0.68 14.20
C ALA A 8 -34.33 0.34 14.08
N ARG A 9 -34.37 1.33 14.98
CA ARG A 9 -35.36 2.42 14.93
C ARG A 9 -35.14 3.31 13.72
N THR A 10 -33.89 3.74 13.48
CA THR A 10 -33.55 4.55 12.31
C THR A 10 -33.85 3.80 11.00
N PHE A 11 -33.63 2.49 10.93
CA PHE A 11 -33.98 1.71 9.74
C PHE A 11 -35.49 1.63 9.48
N ALA A 12 -36.30 1.51 10.53
CA ALA A 12 -37.76 1.52 10.41
C ALA A 12 -38.27 2.89 9.94
N GLU A 13 -37.71 3.98 10.46
CA GLU A 13 -38.02 5.36 10.04
C GLU A 13 -37.66 5.60 8.57
N VAL A 14 -36.48 5.16 8.14
CA VAL A 14 -36.05 5.22 6.73
C VAL A 14 -36.99 4.42 5.82
N LYS A 15 -37.38 3.21 6.23
CA LYS A 15 -38.30 2.37 5.44
C LYS A 15 -39.69 3.00 5.32
N LYS A 16 -40.17 3.66 6.37
CA LYS A 16 -41.43 4.42 6.36
C LYS A 16 -41.34 5.59 5.38
N GLU A 17 -40.30 6.40 5.48
CA GLU A 17 -40.05 7.53 4.57
C GLU A 17 -40.01 7.09 3.10
N MET A 18 -39.29 6.01 2.78
CA MET A 18 -39.25 5.46 1.41
C MET A 18 -40.64 5.12 0.85
N SER A 19 -41.54 4.59 1.69
CA SER A 19 -42.89 4.22 1.26
C SER A 19 -43.82 5.42 1.12
N GLU A 20 -43.63 6.48 1.93
CA GLU A 20 -44.47 7.68 1.93
C GLU A 20 -44.08 8.68 0.84
N THR A 21 -42.78 8.81 0.55
CA THR A 21 -42.27 9.78 -0.44
C THR A 21 -41.77 9.18 -1.75
N ILE A 22 -41.83 7.85 -1.91
CA ILE A 22 -41.37 7.10 -3.09
C ILE A 22 -39.95 7.58 -3.50
N CYS A 23 -39.01 7.40 -2.59
CA CYS A 23 -37.62 7.80 -2.78
C CYS A 23 -36.66 6.63 -2.57
N SER A 24 -35.42 6.77 -3.04
CA SER A 24 -34.41 5.72 -2.85
C SER A 24 -33.99 5.63 -1.38
N PHE A 25 -33.42 4.50 -0.98
CA PHE A 25 -32.89 4.33 0.39
C PHE A 25 -31.85 5.41 0.74
N SER A 26 -31.04 5.81 -0.24
CA SER A 26 -30.07 6.91 -0.14
C SER A 26 -30.75 8.27 0.11
N ASP A 27 -31.81 8.58 -0.61
CA ASP A 27 -32.55 9.84 -0.46
C ASP A 27 -33.24 9.93 0.90
N ALA A 28 -33.83 8.83 1.36
CA ALA A 28 -34.48 8.75 2.66
C ALA A 28 -33.49 8.99 3.81
N LEU A 29 -32.25 8.47 3.72
CA LEU A 29 -31.20 8.71 4.71
C LEU A 29 -30.78 10.19 4.80
N ILE A 30 -30.71 10.87 3.65
CA ILE A 30 -30.36 12.30 3.58
C ILE A 30 -31.52 13.15 4.12
N ARG A 31 -32.76 12.87 3.70
CA ARG A 31 -33.97 13.60 4.13
C ARG A 31 -34.19 13.54 5.63
N LEU A 32 -33.91 12.38 6.24
CA LEU A 32 -34.00 12.18 7.69
C LEU A 32 -32.78 12.72 8.45
N ASN A 33 -31.82 13.39 7.78
CA ASN A 33 -30.56 13.87 8.36
C ASN A 33 -29.76 12.80 9.12
N VAL A 34 -29.92 11.53 8.73
CA VAL A 34 -29.19 10.40 9.34
C VAL A 34 -27.74 10.40 8.87
N VAL A 35 -27.51 10.78 7.61
CA VAL A 35 -26.20 10.83 6.97
C VAL A 35 -26.15 12.03 6.02
N SER A 36 -25.03 12.75 6.00
CA SER A 36 -24.81 13.81 5.00
C SER A 36 -24.55 13.22 3.61
N GLU A 37 -24.80 13.96 2.54
CA GLU A 37 -24.52 13.49 1.17
C GLU A 37 -23.03 13.14 0.96
N LYS A 38 -22.12 13.87 1.63
CA LYS A 38 -20.68 13.61 1.61
C LYS A 38 -20.32 12.30 2.31
N ASP A 39 -20.93 12.05 3.47
CA ASP A 39 -20.68 10.83 4.24
C ASP A 39 -21.32 9.61 3.57
N LEU A 40 -22.47 9.79 2.91
CA LEU A 40 -23.15 8.74 2.16
C LEU A 40 -22.24 8.20 1.05
N ASN A 41 -21.65 9.08 0.24
CA ASN A 41 -20.69 8.67 -0.80
C ASN A 41 -19.51 7.88 -0.23
N SER A 42 -18.99 8.29 0.92
CA SER A 42 -17.87 7.61 1.58
C SER A 42 -18.28 6.23 2.12
N LEU A 43 -19.46 6.14 2.75
CA LEU A 43 -20.04 4.88 3.24
C LEU A 43 -20.36 3.92 2.09
N CYS A 44 -20.87 4.41 0.96
CA CYS A 44 -21.09 3.62 -0.25
C CYS A 44 -19.77 3.02 -0.75
N LYS A 45 -18.67 3.79 -0.78
CA LYS A 45 -17.36 3.26 -1.17
C LYS A 45 -16.92 2.12 -0.24
N ILE A 46 -17.01 2.34 1.07
CA ILE A 46 -16.66 1.32 2.07
C ILE A 46 -17.51 0.06 1.88
N GLN A 47 -18.83 0.21 1.68
CA GLN A 47 -19.73 -0.91 1.49
C GLN A 47 -19.40 -1.70 0.20
N ILE A 48 -19.15 -1.01 -0.91
CA ILE A 48 -18.75 -1.64 -2.19
C ILE A 48 -17.44 -2.41 -2.00
N SER A 49 -16.42 -1.77 -1.42
CA SER A 49 -15.14 -2.40 -1.12
C SER A 49 -15.28 -3.65 -0.24
N GLN A 50 -16.15 -3.62 0.77
CA GLN A 50 -16.43 -4.77 1.65
C GLN A 50 -17.12 -5.92 0.90
N ILE A 51 -18.14 -5.61 0.09
CA ILE A 51 -18.84 -6.61 -0.71
C ILE A 51 -17.85 -7.27 -1.68
N VAL A 52 -17.12 -6.47 -2.45
CA VAL A 52 -16.15 -6.98 -3.44
C VAL A 52 -15.04 -7.79 -2.76
N SER A 53 -14.49 -7.31 -1.64
CA SER A 53 -13.46 -8.05 -0.88
C SER A 53 -13.97 -9.40 -0.37
N SER A 54 -15.24 -9.50 0.01
CA SER A 54 -15.81 -10.77 0.47
C SER A 54 -15.82 -11.86 -0.61
N LEU A 55 -15.91 -11.46 -1.89
CA LEU A 55 -15.93 -12.38 -3.03
C LEU A 55 -14.58 -13.07 -3.26
N PHE A 56 -13.46 -12.47 -2.85
CA PHE A 56 -12.13 -13.07 -3.04
C PHE A 56 -11.95 -14.39 -2.28
N SER A 57 -12.74 -14.60 -1.23
CA SER A 57 -12.74 -15.83 -0.44
C SER A 57 -13.59 -16.96 -1.05
N TRP A 58 -14.38 -16.67 -2.08
CA TRP A 58 -15.27 -17.65 -2.70
C TRP A 58 -14.47 -18.60 -3.58
N THR A 59 -14.62 -19.91 -3.33
CA THR A 59 -13.96 -20.97 -4.11
C THR A 59 -14.88 -21.61 -5.15
N THR A 60 -16.18 -21.36 -5.06
CA THR A 60 -17.22 -21.88 -5.97
C THR A 60 -18.30 -20.83 -6.18
N GLY A 61 -18.86 -20.76 -7.38
CA GLY A 61 -19.98 -19.88 -7.69
C GLY A 61 -20.43 -19.99 -9.13
N HIS A 62 -21.58 -19.40 -9.42
CA HIS A 62 -22.10 -19.24 -10.78
C HIS A 62 -22.15 -17.76 -11.11
N TYR A 63 -21.71 -17.40 -12.30
CA TYR A 63 -21.78 -16.03 -12.80
C TYR A 63 -22.36 -16.05 -14.22
N GLU A 64 -23.04 -14.97 -14.57
CA GLU A 64 -23.62 -14.75 -15.89
C GLU A 64 -23.34 -13.29 -16.29
N LEU A 65 -22.85 -13.08 -17.51
CA LEU A 65 -22.65 -11.74 -18.05
C LEU A 65 -23.90 -11.34 -18.84
N ARG A 66 -24.68 -10.41 -18.30
CA ARG A 66 -25.84 -9.84 -18.99
C ARG A 66 -25.49 -8.45 -19.51
N CYS A 67 -25.42 -8.31 -20.83
CA CYS A 67 -25.25 -7.02 -21.48
C CYS A 67 -26.62 -6.33 -21.66
N GLU A 68 -27.24 -5.95 -20.55
CA GLU A 68 -28.46 -5.14 -20.57
C GLU A 68 -28.11 -3.66 -20.38
N ASN A 69 -28.82 -2.76 -21.08
CA ASN A 69 -28.69 -1.33 -20.86
C ASN A 69 -29.40 -0.97 -19.55
N TYR A 70 -28.66 -0.99 -18.45
CA TYR A 70 -29.15 -0.46 -17.19
C TYR A 70 -29.15 1.06 -17.25
N ASP A 71 -30.27 1.68 -16.90
CA ASP A 71 -30.34 3.12 -16.69
C ASP A 71 -29.64 3.42 -15.35
N ILE A 72 -28.33 3.70 -15.40
CA ILE A 72 -27.51 3.97 -14.22
C ILE A 72 -27.80 5.41 -13.74
N SER A 73 -29.03 5.63 -13.26
CA SER A 73 -29.47 6.89 -12.63
C SER A 73 -29.05 6.97 -11.15
N MET A 74 -28.32 5.98 -10.63
CA MET A 74 -27.88 5.95 -9.24
C MET A 74 -26.44 6.46 -9.07
N ASN A 75 -26.28 7.39 -8.12
CA ASN A 75 -25.06 7.86 -7.46
C ASN A 75 -23.72 7.59 -8.17
N LYS A 76 -23.07 8.67 -8.60
CA LYS A 76 -21.76 8.73 -9.30
C LYS A 76 -20.56 8.32 -8.44
N THR A 77 -20.71 7.35 -7.55
CA THR A 77 -19.59 6.85 -6.75
C THR A 77 -18.70 5.96 -7.62
N SER A 78 -17.72 6.58 -8.30
CA SER A 78 -16.74 5.84 -9.10
C SER A 78 -15.59 5.37 -8.21
N ILE A 79 -15.34 4.05 -8.22
CA ILE A 79 -14.15 3.43 -7.64
C ILE A 79 -13.42 2.73 -8.79
N PRO A 80 -12.14 3.02 -9.03
CA PRO A 80 -11.37 2.30 -10.03
C PRO A 80 -11.36 0.79 -9.74
N VAL A 81 -11.69 -0.03 -10.73
CA VAL A 81 -11.74 -1.50 -10.57
C VAL A 81 -10.39 -2.05 -10.08
N ALA A 82 -9.29 -1.52 -10.59
CA ALA A 82 -7.95 -1.91 -10.13
C ALA A 82 -7.74 -1.66 -8.63
N HIS A 83 -8.30 -0.58 -8.08
CA HIS A 83 -8.23 -0.32 -6.64
C HIS A 83 -8.95 -1.43 -5.84
N LEU A 84 -10.15 -1.84 -6.27
CA LEU A 84 -10.91 -2.92 -5.64
C LEU A 84 -10.18 -4.26 -5.73
N ILE A 85 -9.49 -4.54 -6.84
CA ILE A 85 -8.70 -5.76 -7.01
C ILE A 85 -7.57 -5.81 -5.97
N PHE A 86 -6.77 -4.74 -5.87
CA PHE A 86 -5.67 -4.69 -4.90
C PHE A 86 -6.17 -4.68 -3.46
N GLU A 87 -7.25 -3.95 -3.16
CA GLU A 87 -7.86 -3.95 -1.83
C GLU A 87 -8.32 -5.36 -1.42
N GLY A 88 -9.00 -6.09 -2.31
CA GLY A 88 -9.43 -7.46 -2.07
C GLY A 88 -8.25 -8.41 -1.83
N LEU A 89 -7.18 -8.30 -2.63
CA LEU A 89 -5.99 -9.14 -2.49
C LEU A 89 -5.22 -8.88 -1.19
N ARG A 90 -5.15 -7.63 -0.72
CA ARG A 90 -4.49 -7.28 0.56
C ARG A 90 -5.16 -7.96 1.75
N ASN A 91 -6.48 -8.14 1.68
CA ASN A 91 -7.28 -8.77 2.73
C ASN A 91 -7.41 -10.30 2.57
N LEU A 92 -6.84 -10.90 1.52
CA LEU A 92 -6.98 -12.33 1.24
C LEU A 92 -5.90 -13.16 1.93
N ASP A 93 -6.23 -13.83 3.03
CA ASP A 93 -5.29 -14.63 3.83
C ASP A 93 -4.98 -16.03 3.27
N SER A 94 -5.78 -16.52 2.32
CA SER A 94 -5.59 -17.86 1.75
C SER A 94 -4.41 -17.91 0.77
N LEU A 95 -3.24 -18.26 1.29
CA LEU A 95 -2.03 -18.49 0.48
C LEU A 95 -2.24 -19.60 -0.56
N ALA A 96 -3.03 -20.63 -0.22
CA ALA A 96 -3.34 -21.73 -1.15
C ALA A 96 -4.13 -21.24 -2.36
N LEU A 97 -5.11 -20.35 -2.15
CA LEU A 97 -5.91 -19.78 -3.23
C LEU A 97 -5.05 -18.89 -4.14
N ILE A 98 -4.21 -18.03 -3.54
CA ILE A 98 -3.29 -17.17 -4.30
C ILE A 98 -2.32 -18.02 -5.15
N LYS A 99 -1.74 -19.08 -4.56
CA LYS A 99 -0.89 -20.04 -5.28
C LYS A 99 -1.64 -20.69 -6.44
N SER A 100 -2.90 -21.09 -6.23
CA SER A 100 -3.72 -21.71 -7.27
C SER A 100 -4.00 -20.76 -8.46
N TRP A 101 -4.17 -19.47 -8.19
CA TRP A 101 -4.38 -18.46 -9.24
C TRP A 101 -3.12 -18.14 -10.03
N LEU A 102 -1.97 -18.09 -9.36
CA LEU A 102 -0.69 -17.83 -10.00
C LEU A 102 -0.17 -19.03 -10.81
N GLY A 103 -0.54 -20.25 -10.39
CA GLY A 103 -0.14 -21.48 -11.08
C GLY A 103 1.35 -21.80 -10.92
N ASP A 104 2.03 -22.04 -12.03
CA ASP A 104 3.43 -22.49 -12.06
C ASP A 104 4.43 -21.36 -11.76
N PHE A 105 5.22 -21.53 -10.70
CA PHE A 105 6.18 -20.52 -10.23
C PHE A 105 7.47 -20.47 -11.04
N SER A 106 7.71 -21.49 -11.87
CA SER A 106 8.82 -21.50 -12.83
C SER A 106 8.52 -20.70 -14.10
N ARG A 107 7.25 -20.30 -14.29
CA ARG A 107 6.82 -19.50 -15.44
C ARG A 107 7.42 -18.10 -15.36
N GLN A 108 7.93 -17.63 -16.49
CA GLN A 108 8.46 -16.27 -16.60
C GLN A 108 7.35 -15.23 -16.67
N ILE A 109 7.55 -14.14 -15.95
CA ILE A 109 6.73 -12.93 -15.91
C ILE A 109 7.60 -11.72 -16.29
N ALA A 110 7.00 -10.76 -16.99
CA ALA A 110 7.68 -9.54 -17.43
C ALA A 110 6.71 -8.34 -17.41
N PRO A 111 7.22 -7.09 -17.38
CA PRO A 111 6.38 -5.91 -17.50
C PRO A 111 5.58 -5.90 -18.80
N ASN A 112 4.35 -5.38 -18.73
CA ASN A 112 3.63 -5.01 -19.94
C ASN A 112 4.23 -3.71 -20.50
N PRO A 113 4.61 -3.62 -21.80
CA PRO A 113 5.32 -2.47 -22.38
C PRO A 113 4.60 -1.11 -22.33
N ASN A 114 3.31 -1.04 -21.99
CA ASN A 114 2.58 0.22 -21.72
C ASN A 114 2.09 0.33 -20.26
N PRO A 115 2.99 0.43 -19.27
CA PRO A 115 2.59 0.46 -17.86
C PRO A 115 2.15 1.87 -17.40
N LEU A 116 2.52 2.92 -18.12
CA LEU A 116 2.43 4.32 -17.67
C LEU A 116 1.00 4.90 -17.67
N ASP A 117 0.11 4.40 -18.53
CA ASP A 117 -1.30 4.83 -18.55
C ASP A 117 -2.13 4.14 -17.46
N LEU A 118 -1.74 2.93 -17.06
CA LEU A 118 -2.43 2.15 -16.03
C LEU A 118 -2.02 2.60 -14.62
N ILE A 119 -0.73 2.85 -14.37
CA ILE A 119 -0.21 3.19 -13.03
C ILE A 119 -0.80 4.49 -12.48
N LYS A 120 -1.12 5.49 -13.34
CA LYS A 120 -1.73 6.76 -12.90
C LYS A 120 -3.07 6.61 -12.18
N PHE A 121 -3.76 5.48 -12.37
CA PHE A 121 -5.07 5.19 -11.78
C PHE A 121 -5.02 4.13 -10.68
N ILE A 122 -3.83 3.66 -10.30
CA ILE A 122 -3.65 2.55 -9.36
C ILE A 122 -2.86 3.02 -8.14
N ASN A 123 -3.52 3.06 -6.99
CA ASN A 123 -2.87 3.30 -5.70
C ASN A 123 -2.18 2.01 -5.21
N LEU A 124 -1.00 1.73 -5.74
CA LEU A 124 -0.13 0.66 -5.24
C LEU A 124 0.48 1.05 -3.88
N THR A 125 0.59 0.08 -2.99
CA THR A 125 1.36 0.20 -1.73
C THR A 125 2.86 0.09 -2.01
N SER A 126 3.71 0.48 -1.05
CA SER A 126 5.16 0.40 -1.26
C SER A 126 5.65 -1.03 -1.43
N LYS A 127 5.00 -2.02 -0.80
CA LYS A 127 5.28 -3.46 -1.02
C LYS A 127 4.98 -3.88 -2.46
N GLU A 128 3.84 -3.47 -3.00
CA GLU A 128 3.44 -3.78 -4.38
C GLU A 128 4.36 -3.10 -5.40
N VAL A 129 4.71 -1.83 -5.16
CA VAL A 129 5.70 -1.09 -5.96
C VAL A 129 7.07 -1.76 -5.89
N PHE A 130 7.48 -2.21 -4.71
CA PHE A 130 8.74 -2.93 -4.53
C PHE A 130 8.77 -4.20 -5.36
N VAL A 131 7.74 -5.04 -5.29
CA VAL A 131 7.64 -6.27 -6.09
C VAL A 131 7.65 -5.96 -7.59
N PHE A 132 6.87 -4.96 -8.02
CA PHE A 132 6.87 -4.52 -9.41
C PHE A 132 8.26 -4.04 -9.87
N SER A 133 9.00 -3.31 -9.03
CA SER A 133 10.36 -2.84 -9.34
C SER A 133 11.39 -3.95 -9.55
N ARG A 134 11.13 -5.16 -9.07
CA ARG A 134 12.00 -6.33 -9.28
C ARG A 134 11.75 -7.01 -10.61
N ILE A 135 10.59 -6.76 -11.21
CA ILE A 135 10.18 -7.31 -12.49
C ILE A 135 10.56 -6.27 -13.55
N ILE A 136 11.85 -6.13 -13.87
CA ILE A 136 12.33 -5.21 -14.93
C ILE A 136 12.45 -5.94 -16.27
N SER A 137 12.68 -7.25 -16.20
CA SER A 137 12.85 -8.15 -17.33
C SER A 137 12.16 -9.48 -17.02
N ALA A 138 12.18 -10.41 -17.97
CA ALA A 138 11.62 -11.74 -17.76
C ALA A 138 12.32 -12.44 -16.56
N THR A 139 11.56 -12.70 -15.50
CA THR A 139 12.00 -13.36 -14.27
C THR A 139 10.94 -14.35 -13.81
N THR A 140 11.28 -15.29 -12.93
CA THR A 140 10.33 -16.27 -12.38
C THR A 140 9.79 -15.84 -11.02
N ILE A 141 8.61 -16.34 -10.64
CA ILE A 141 8.06 -16.11 -9.29
C ILE A 141 9.02 -16.68 -8.23
N SER A 142 9.60 -17.86 -8.50
CA SER A 142 10.58 -18.50 -7.61
C SER A 142 11.82 -17.63 -7.37
N GLU A 143 12.34 -16.97 -8.40
CA GLU A 143 13.48 -16.03 -8.26
C GLU A 143 13.11 -14.85 -7.35
N ILE A 144 11.93 -14.25 -7.55
CA ILE A 144 11.49 -13.11 -6.73
C ILE A 144 11.31 -13.51 -5.27
N LEU A 145 10.71 -14.68 -5.01
CA LEU A 145 10.57 -15.23 -3.65
C LEU A 145 11.93 -15.47 -3.00
N SER A 146 12.92 -15.97 -3.75
CA SER A 146 14.26 -16.27 -3.23
C SER A 146 15.02 -15.03 -2.74
N LEU A 147 14.62 -13.82 -3.16
CA LEU A 147 15.22 -12.58 -2.68
C LEU A 147 14.93 -12.30 -1.19
N GLY A 148 13.92 -12.95 -0.60
CA GLY A 148 13.65 -12.90 0.84
C GLY A 148 13.37 -11.51 1.42
N CYS A 149 13.04 -10.53 0.57
CA CYS A 149 12.88 -9.13 0.99
C CYS A 149 11.51 -8.83 1.62
N LEU A 150 10.52 -9.68 1.39
CA LEU A 150 9.16 -9.58 1.92
C LEU A 150 8.63 -10.99 2.22
N PRO A 151 7.64 -11.15 3.11
CA PRO A 151 6.96 -12.43 3.29
C PRO A 151 6.36 -12.94 1.98
N ASP A 152 6.47 -14.25 1.70
CA ASP A 152 5.98 -14.86 0.46
C ASP A 152 4.54 -14.45 0.10
N ILE A 153 3.65 -14.40 1.10
CA ILE A 153 2.25 -14.01 0.88
C ILE A 153 2.11 -12.59 0.33
N GLU A 154 2.95 -11.65 0.75
CA GLU A 154 2.94 -10.26 0.27
C GLU A 154 3.44 -10.19 -1.18
N ILE A 155 4.51 -10.94 -1.48
CA ILE A 155 5.05 -11.03 -2.84
C ILE A 155 4.00 -11.62 -3.79
N LEU A 156 3.39 -12.73 -3.39
CA LEU A 156 2.40 -13.43 -4.22
C LEU A 156 1.11 -12.61 -4.41
N ARG A 157 0.61 -11.94 -3.37
CA ARG A 157 -0.52 -10.99 -3.49
C ARG A 157 -0.21 -9.88 -4.49
N ALA A 158 0.98 -9.28 -4.39
CA ALA A 158 1.40 -8.23 -5.29
C ALA A 158 1.50 -8.73 -6.74
N ILE A 159 2.19 -9.85 -7.00
CA ILE A 159 2.29 -10.45 -8.34
C ILE A 159 0.89 -10.77 -8.89
N CYS A 160 0.00 -11.34 -8.08
CA CYS A 160 -1.37 -11.65 -8.50
C CYS A 160 -2.14 -10.38 -8.92
N GLY A 161 -2.04 -9.30 -8.15
CA GLY A 161 -2.70 -8.03 -8.46
C GLY A 161 -2.12 -7.36 -9.70
N LEU A 162 -0.80 -7.39 -9.85
CA LEU A 162 -0.10 -6.85 -11.03
C LEU A 162 -0.49 -7.60 -12.31
N ILE A 163 -0.67 -8.93 -12.25
CA ILE A 163 -1.19 -9.72 -13.38
C ILE A 163 -2.65 -9.36 -13.66
N ALA A 164 -3.50 -9.36 -12.63
CA ALA A 164 -4.93 -9.11 -12.77
C ALA A 164 -5.26 -7.74 -13.38
N VAL A 165 -4.46 -6.72 -13.07
CA VAL A 165 -4.59 -5.37 -13.61
C VAL A 165 -3.82 -5.18 -14.93
N GLY A 166 -3.05 -6.18 -15.36
CA GLY A 166 -2.34 -6.20 -16.64
C GLY A 166 -1.03 -5.40 -16.65
N LEU A 167 -0.45 -5.08 -15.49
CA LEU A 167 0.84 -4.42 -15.37
C LEU A 167 2.02 -5.36 -15.67
N ILE A 168 1.83 -6.66 -15.44
CA ILE A 168 2.78 -7.71 -15.80
C ILE A 168 2.07 -8.82 -16.58
N LYS A 169 2.78 -9.47 -17.50
CA LYS A 169 2.29 -10.58 -18.33
C LYS A 169 3.21 -11.78 -18.22
N SER A 170 2.68 -12.97 -18.49
CA SER A 170 3.53 -14.14 -18.66
C SER A 170 4.11 -14.19 -20.08
N THR A 171 5.39 -14.55 -20.21
CA THR A 171 6.12 -14.54 -21.49
C THR A 171 5.83 -15.75 -22.39
N VAL A 172 5.10 -16.77 -21.89
CA VAL A 172 4.83 -18.00 -22.67
C VAL A 172 3.75 -17.81 -23.75
N ASP A 173 3.00 -16.71 -23.71
CA ASP A 173 1.93 -16.42 -24.68
C ASP A 173 2.41 -15.68 -25.96
N GLU A 174 3.72 -15.48 -26.15
CA GLU A 174 4.26 -14.69 -27.27
C GLU A 174 4.48 -15.44 -28.59
N LYS A 175 4.25 -16.76 -28.68
CA LYS A 175 4.51 -17.51 -29.94
C LYS A 175 3.51 -17.27 -31.09
N LYS A 176 2.67 -16.23 -31.03
CA LYS A 176 1.76 -15.84 -32.11
C LYS A 176 1.66 -14.33 -32.28
N ILE A 177 2.77 -13.61 -32.44
CA ILE A 177 2.72 -12.23 -32.94
C ILE A 177 3.77 -12.02 -34.04
N ASP A 178 3.27 -11.45 -35.13
CA ASP A 178 3.81 -11.32 -36.47
C ASP A 178 5.14 -10.53 -36.54
N ARG A 179 5.96 -10.79 -37.55
CA ARG A 179 7.35 -10.28 -37.76
C ARG A 179 7.44 -8.76 -37.98
N SER A 180 6.36 -7.99 -37.90
CA SER A 180 6.37 -6.53 -38.05
C SER A 180 6.76 -5.76 -36.78
N VAL A 181 6.94 -6.46 -35.65
CA VAL A 181 7.20 -5.87 -34.32
C VAL A 181 8.68 -5.53 -34.09
N ASP A 182 9.60 -6.14 -34.84
CA ASP A 182 11.06 -5.91 -34.69
C ASP A 182 11.47 -4.45 -34.99
N SER A 183 10.80 -3.80 -35.94
CA SER A 183 11.03 -2.39 -36.29
C SER A 183 10.62 -1.44 -35.18
N VAL A 184 9.51 -1.75 -34.50
CA VAL A 184 8.97 -0.94 -33.39
C VAL A 184 9.78 -1.19 -32.12
N VAL A 185 10.21 -2.43 -31.87
CA VAL A 185 11.10 -2.79 -30.74
C VAL A 185 12.47 -2.11 -30.87
N ARG A 186 12.99 -1.92 -32.08
CA ARG A 186 14.21 -1.13 -32.34
C ARG A 186 14.01 0.35 -32.00
N LEU A 187 12.93 0.96 -32.49
CA LEU A 187 12.58 2.35 -32.17
C LEU A 187 12.35 2.57 -30.67
N LEU A 188 11.73 1.60 -29.98
CA LEU A 188 11.52 1.65 -28.53
C LEU A 188 12.83 1.49 -27.73
N LYS A 189 13.82 0.76 -28.26
CA LYS A 189 15.18 0.71 -27.69
C LYS A 189 15.89 2.05 -27.84
N GLU A 190 15.78 2.70 -28.98
CA GLU A 190 16.40 4.00 -29.25
C GLU A 190 15.75 5.14 -28.44
N MET A 191 14.45 5.05 -28.17
CA MET A 191 13.73 5.97 -27.27
C MET A 191 14.06 5.76 -25.78
N ARG A 192 14.51 4.56 -25.39
CA ARG A 192 14.90 4.22 -24.01
C ARG A 192 16.24 4.83 -23.61
N ASP A 193 17.13 5.07 -24.56
CA ASP A 193 18.45 5.66 -24.33
C ASP A 193 18.42 7.19 -24.22
N SER A 194 17.30 7.84 -24.59
CA SER A 194 17.19 9.30 -24.71
C SER A 194 16.38 10.01 -23.62
N SER A 195 15.74 9.29 -22.70
CA SER A 195 15.20 9.86 -21.46
C SER A 195 16.10 9.43 -20.30
N LYS A 196 16.74 10.37 -19.60
CA LYS A 196 17.53 10.11 -18.38
C LYS A 196 16.75 9.11 -17.52
N ALA A 197 17.23 7.86 -17.47
CA ALA A 197 16.59 6.80 -16.73
C ALA A 197 16.59 7.17 -15.24
N TYR A 198 15.45 7.67 -14.76
CA TYR A 198 15.22 7.85 -13.34
C TYR A 198 15.32 6.46 -12.70
N ASP A 199 16.23 6.31 -11.73
CA ASP A 199 16.60 5.01 -11.16
C ASP A 199 15.47 4.50 -10.24
N PHE A 200 14.46 3.87 -10.85
CA PHE A 200 13.28 3.33 -10.17
C PHE A 200 13.66 2.32 -9.08
N GLN A 201 14.83 1.67 -9.22
CA GLN A 201 15.35 0.74 -8.23
C GLN A 201 15.80 1.46 -6.96
N LYS A 202 16.47 2.62 -7.08
CA LYS A 202 16.78 3.48 -5.92
C LYS A 202 15.54 4.03 -5.25
N VAL A 203 14.53 4.41 -6.03
CA VAL A 203 13.25 4.90 -5.51
C VAL A 203 12.55 3.84 -4.68
N ALA A 204 12.43 2.62 -5.21
CA ALA A 204 11.79 1.51 -4.50
C ALA A 204 12.55 1.11 -3.23
N ALA A 205 13.88 1.06 -3.28
CA ALA A 205 14.71 0.79 -2.10
C ALA A 205 14.52 1.85 -1.01
N PHE A 206 14.41 3.12 -1.39
CA PHE A 206 14.17 4.21 -0.46
C PHE A 206 12.78 4.14 0.18
N CYS A 207 11.73 3.89 -0.61
CA CYS A 207 10.37 3.72 -0.08
C CYS A 207 10.26 2.57 0.92
N TYR A 208 10.93 1.44 0.64
CA TYR A 208 10.97 0.30 1.56
C TYR A 208 11.69 0.64 2.87
N GLU A 209 12.84 1.33 2.78
CA GLU A 209 13.57 1.78 3.96
C GLU A 209 12.70 2.69 4.85
N VAL A 210 11.99 3.65 4.25
CA VAL A 210 11.06 4.54 4.94
C VAL A 210 9.94 3.76 5.64
N GLU A 211 9.32 2.79 4.96
CA GLU A 211 8.27 1.96 5.55
C GLU A 211 8.78 1.11 6.73
N SER A 212 9.97 0.51 6.59
CA SER A 212 10.59 -0.27 7.67
C SER A 212 10.89 0.60 8.88
N ILE A 213 11.37 1.83 8.67
CA ILE A 213 11.61 2.79 9.75
C ILE A 213 10.28 3.13 10.44
N ILE A 214 9.22 3.42 9.69
CA ILE A 214 7.88 3.71 10.24
C ILE A 214 7.34 2.56 11.09
N TYR A 215 7.52 1.31 10.66
CA TYR A 215 7.06 0.14 11.41
C TYR A 215 7.78 -0.02 12.75
N THR A 216 9.08 0.28 12.79
CA THR A 216 9.89 0.15 14.01
C THR A 216 9.81 1.39 14.91
N LEU A 217 9.39 2.54 14.37
CA LEU A 217 9.50 3.86 15.01
C LEU A 217 8.94 3.91 16.43
N ASP A 218 7.80 3.25 16.67
CA ASP A 218 7.09 3.31 17.95
C ASP A 218 7.80 2.50 19.07
N ASN A 219 8.74 1.61 18.69
CA ASN A 219 9.46 0.73 19.62
C ASN A 219 10.97 1.02 19.68
N VAL A 220 11.46 1.98 18.90
CA VAL A 220 12.88 2.29 18.78
C VAL A 220 13.26 3.43 19.74
N THR A 221 14.41 3.32 20.39
CA THR A 221 14.94 4.37 21.27
C THR A 221 15.39 5.59 20.47
N HIS A 222 15.59 6.75 21.10
CA HIS A 222 16.13 7.93 20.42
C HIS A 222 17.52 7.65 19.81
N TYR A 223 18.31 6.78 20.44
CA TYR A 223 19.59 6.31 19.89
C TYR A 223 19.40 5.48 18.63
N GLY A 224 18.46 4.52 18.64
CA GLY A 224 18.14 3.73 17.46
C GLY A 224 17.51 4.55 16.32
N CYS A 225 16.74 5.59 16.65
CA CYS A 225 16.14 6.51 15.66
C CYS A 225 17.21 7.28 14.87
N LEU A 226 18.32 7.66 15.53
CA LEU A 226 19.48 8.27 14.87
C LEU A 226 20.50 7.24 14.36
N GLY A 227 20.30 5.95 14.62
CA GLY A 227 21.22 4.88 14.20
C GLY A 227 22.58 4.91 14.92
N ILE A 228 22.62 5.39 16.16
CA ILE A 228 23.84 5.56 16.96
C ILE A 228 23.81 4.73 18.26
N GLN A 229 24.98 4.49 18.84
CA GLN A 229 25.10 3.78 20.12
C GLN A 229 24.83 4.70 21.32
N PRO A 230 24.37 4.18 22.48
CA PRO A 230 24.23 4.97 23.70
C PRO A 230 25.53 5.63 24.18
N SER A 231 26.68 5.07 23.79
CA SER A 231 28.01 5.60 24.07
C SER A 231 28.47 6.70 23.09
N ALA A 232 27.64 7.09 22.13
CA ALA A 232 28.02 8.04 21.08
C ALA A 232 28.38 9.42 21.64
N LYS A 233 29.39 10.05 21.05
CA LYS A 233 29.84 11.40 21.39
C LYS A 233 28.89 12.45 20.80
N GLU A 234 28.95 13.67 21.32
CA GLU A 234 28.13 14.80 20.84
C GLU A 234 28.35 15.09 19.35
N THR A 235 29.60 14.98 18.87
CA THR A 235 29.95 15.11 17.45
C THR A 235 29.26 14.05 16.59
N GLU A 236 29.22 12.80 17.04
CA GLU A 236 28.58 11.68 16.33
C GLU A 236 27.05 11.83 16.31
N ILE A 237 26.45 12.40 17.36
CA ILE A 237 25.02 12.72 17.41
C ILE A 237 24.68 13.78 16.37
N HIS A 238 25.50 14.81 16.24
CA HIS A 238 25.31 15.89 15.28
C HIS A 238 25.47 15.40 13.83
N GLU A 239 26.52 14.64 13.55
CA GLU A 239 26.76 14.03 12.23
C GLU A 239 25.63 13.08 11.81
N ALA A 240 25.13 12.26 12.74
CA ALA A 240 24.01 11.36 12.48
C ALA A 240 22.73 12.13 12.17
N TYR A 241 22.45 13.21 12.90
CA TYR A 241 21.30 14.08 12.66
C TYR A 241 21.37 14.75 11.28
N GLU A 242 22.50 15.34 10.90
CA GLU A 242 22.66 15.96 9.58
C GLU A 242 22.50 14.94 8.45
N LYS A 243 23.06 13.74 8.61
CA LYS A 243 22.91 12.65 7.64
C LYS A 243 21.45 12.22 7.50
N ALA A 244 20.72 12.14 8.62
CA ALA A 244 19.31 11.77 8.63
C ALA A 244 18.42 12.83 7.96
N ILE A 245 18.70 14.13 8.18
CA ILE A 245 18.00 15.22 7.47
C ILE A 245 18.20 15.10 5.96
N LYS A 246 19.45 15.02 5.49
CA LYS A 246 19.76 14.94 4.05
C LYS A 246 19.09 13.76 3.37
N LYS A 247 18.87 12.67 4.10
CA LYS A 247 18.27 11.45 3.58
C LYS A 247 16.74 11.46 3.61
N PHE A 248 16.13 11.91 4.70
CA PHE A 248 14.69 11.74 4.95
C PHE A 248 13.87 13.03 4.88
N HIS A 249 14.46 14.18 4.54
CA HIS A 249 13.68 15.42 4.41
C HIS A 249 12.64 15.31 3.27
N PRO A 250 11.36 15.69 3.50
CA PRO A 250 10.32 15.64 2.48
C PRO A 250 10.66 16.42 1.20
N ASP A 251 11.22 17.63 1.35
CA ASP A 251 11.54 18.49 0.19
C ASP A 251 12.74 17.99 -0.62
N VAL A 252 13.69 17.27 0.00
CA VAL A 252 14.80 16.64 -0.75
C VAL A 252 14.27 15.48 -1.60
N ASN A 253 13.15 14.88 -1.19
CA ASN A 253 12.53 13.72 -1.84
C ASN A 253 11.24 14.10 -2.59
N GLU A 254 11.06 15.37 -2.97
CA GLU A 254 9.80 15.85 -3.58
C GLU A 254 9.47 15.11 -4.88
N GLU A 255 10.48 14.87 -5.74
CA GLU A 255 10.30 14.13 -6.99
C GLU A 255 9.80 12.70 -6.75
N ILE A 256 10.26 12.05 -5.67
CA ILE A 256 9.82 10.69 -5.30
C ILE A 256 8.39 10.73 -4.73
N CYS A 257 8.07 11.74 -3.93
CA CYS A 257 6.74 11.93 -3.35
C CYS A 257 5.65 12.09 -4.42
N ARG A 258 6.00 12.56 -5.63
CA ARG A 258 5.05 12.64 -6.76
C ARG A 258 4.56 11.27 -7.24
N TYR A 259 5.33 10.21 -7.01
CA TYR A 259 4.98 8.85 -7.43
C TYR A 259 4.34 8.01 -6.31
N ASN A 260 4.41 8.46 -5.05
CA ASN A 260 3.80 7.76 -3.91
C ASN A 260 3.16 8.77 -2.95
N SER A 261 1.82 8.83 -2.97
CA SER A 261 1.02 9.74 -2.14
C SER A 261 1.16 9.48 -0.63
N SER A 262 1.53 8.26 -0.22
CA SER A 262 1.72 7.90 1.19
C SER A 262 3.12 8.24 1.72
N LEU A 263 4.09 8.48 0.84
CA LEU A 263 5.49 8.67 1.23
C LEU A 263 5.71 9.99 1.97
N ARG A 264 5.06 11.07 1.54
CA ARG A 264 5.23 12.39 2.16
C ARG A 264 4.81 12.39 3.65
N PRO A 265 3.60 11.93 4.03
CA PRO A 265 3.23 11.78 5.44
C PRO A 265 4.19 10.88 6.25
N GLN A 266 4.74 9.83 5.64
CA GLN A 266 5.71 8.95 6.30
C GLN A 266 7.03 9.67 6.56
N LEU A 267 7.57 10.39 5.58
CA LEU A 267 8.79 11.19 5.75
C LEU A 267 8.59 12.28 6.82
N GLU A 268 7.43 12.95 6.86
CA GLU A 268 7.09 13.93 7.90
C GLU A 268 7.08 13.29 9.32
N LYS A 269 6.54 12.08 9.46
CA LYS A 269 6.55 11.33 10.74
C LYS A 269 7.97 10.94 11.14
N ILE A 270 8.78 10.41 10.21
CA ILE A 270 10.19 10.08 10.46
C ILE A 270 10.97 11.32 10.88
N PHE A 271 10.81 12.41 10.14
CA PHE A 271 11.52 13.67 10.37
C PHE A 271 11.19 14.26 11.74
N SER A 272 9.92 14.22 12.15
CA SER A 272 9.49 14.65 13.48
C SER A 272 10.18 13.86 14.60
N ASN A 273 10.37 12.55 14.41
CA ASN A 273 11.05 11.68 15.36
C ASN A 273 12.57 11.90 15.38
N ILE A 274 13.19 12.16 14.23
CA ILE A 274 14.61 12.54 14.14
C ILE A 274 14.87 13.84 14.91
N ILE A 275 14.02 14.87 14.73
CA ILE A 275 14.11 16.14 15.46
C ILE A 275 13.97 15.91 16.97
N LEU A 276 12.98 15.10 17.38
CA LEU A 276 12.76 14.78 18.78
C LEU A 276 13.98 14.07 19.39
N ALA A 277 14.50 13.04 18.72
CA ALA A 277 15.67 12.29 19.15
C ALA A 277 16.90 13.18 19.29
N TYR A 278 17.16 14.04 18.30
CA TYR A 278 18.27 15.00 18.37
C TYR A 278 18.10 16.00 19.51
N ARG A 279 16.91 16.58 19.70
CA ARG A 279 16.62 17.52 20.80
C ARG A 279 16.90 16.89 22.17
N VAL A 280 16.54 15.63 22.37
CA VAL A 280 16.76 14.91 23.64
C VAL A 280 18.24 14.55 23.83
N LEU A 281 18.93 14.10 22.78
CA LEU A 281 20.29 13.55 22.88
C LEU A 281 21.40 14.61 22.81
N SER A 282 21.16 15.73 22.12
CA SER A 282 22.13 16.84 21.98
C SER A 282 22.36 17.59 23.29
N ASN A 283 21.37 17.66 24.18
CA ASN A 283 21.52 18.32 25.48
C ASN A 283 21.98 17.31 26.55
N PRO A 284 23.15 17.51 27.20
CA PRO A 284 23.67 16.60 28.21
C PRO A 284 22.71 16.32 29.38
N PHE A 285 21.92 17.32 29.79
CA PHE A 285 20.95 17.18 30.86
C PHE A 285 19.75 16.31 30.43
N SER A 286 19.16 16.62 29.27
CA SER A 286 18.02 15.86 28.73
C SER A 286 18.41 14.43 28.37
N ARG A 287 19.62 14.22 27.83
CA ARG A 287 20.19 12.89 27.55
C ARG A 287 20.32 12.06 28.81
N LYS A 288 20.85 12.64 29.90
CA LYS A 288 20.99 11.95 31.18
C LYS A 288 19.64 11.58 31.79
N GLN A 289 18.62 12.44 31.66
CA GLN A 289 17.26 12.12 32.08
C GLN A 289 16.68 10.95 31.28
N TYR A 290 16.88 10.95 29.96
CA TYR A 290 16.45 9.87 29.08
C TYR A 290 17.16 8.55 29.35
N ASP A 291 18.47 8.57 29.62
CA ASP A 291 19.23 7.36 29.98
C ASP A 291 18.71 6.74 31.29
N ASN A 292 18.26 7.57 32.23
CA ASN A 292 17.65 7.11 33.48
C ASN A 292 16.27 6.46 33.26
N THR A 293 15.47 6.95 32.30
CA THR A 293 14.17 6.31 31.96
C THR A 293 14.37 4.97 31.25
N LEU A 294 15.40 4.84 30.40
CA LEU A 294 15.76 3.55 29.79
C LEU A 294 16.21 2.53 30.85
N LYS A 295 17.03 2.95 31.81
CA LYS A 295 17.48 2.11 32.93
C LYS A 295 16.36 1.69 33.88
N SER A 296 15.31 2.50 34.05
CA SER A 296 14.15 2.15 34.88
C SER A 296 13.06 1.36 34.14
N ALA A 297 13.11 1.31 32.80
CA ALA A 297 12.28 0.45 31.96
C ALA A 297 12.82 -1.00 31.85
N LEU A 298 14.15 -1.17 31.87
CA LEU A 298 14.83 -2.48 31.84
C LEU A 298 14.47 -3.47 32.99
N PRO A 299 14.16 -3.06 34.24
CA PRO A 299 13.81 -3.99 35.33
C PRO A 299 12.38 -4.56 35.20
N LYS A 300 11.49 -3.95 34.39
CA LYS A 300 10.09 -4.41 34.25
C LYS A 300 9.93 -5.54 33.22
N LEU A 301 10.84 -5.68 32.25
CA LEU A 301 10.83 -6.76 31.27
C LEU A 301 11.42 -8.08 31.80
N ALA A 302 12.25 -8.02 32.85
CA ALA A 302 12.82 -9.21 33.49
C ALA A 302 11.80 -9.99 34.36
N TYR A 303 10.70 -9.36 34.79
CA TYR A 303 9.71 -9.99 35.66
C TYR A 303 8.67 -10.82 34.89
N VAL A 304 8.45 -10.53 33.61
CA VAL A 304 7.44 -11.24 32.77
C VAL A 304 7.96 -12.59 32.25
N LYS A 305 9.29 -12.83 32.22
CA LYS A 305 9.88 -14.12 31.81
C LYS A 305 9.94 -15.18 32.90
N LYS A 306 9.55 -14.88 34.14
CA LYS A 306 9.62 -15.81 35.29
C LYS A 306 8.28 -16.40 35.75
N LEU A 307 7.19 -16.14 35.02
CA LEU A 307 5.84 -16.68 35.29
C LEU A 307 5.23 -17.40 34.08
N GLY A 308 6.08 -17.92 33.18
CA GLY A 308 5.69 -18.89 32.15
C GLY A 308 6.00 -20.30 32.61
#